data_AF-A0A2E6H5W6-F1
#
_entry.id   AF-A0A2E6H5W6-F1
#
_cell.length_a   1.000
_cell.length_b   1.000
_cell.length_c   1.000
_cell.angle_alpha   90.00
_cell.angle_beta   90.00
_cell.angle_gamma   90.00
#
_symmetry.space_group_name_H-M   'P 1'
#
loop_
_entity.id
_entity.type
_entity.pdbx_description
1 polymer ?
#
loop_
_entity_poly.entity_id
_entity_poly.type
_entity_poly.pdbx_seq_one_letter_code
_entity_poly.pdbx_strand_id
1 'polypeptide(L)'
;MSSNQKYYPTGDCYEVAASLILDSIIMFNPNSRNSDGLILVHAEVTGQGPIEGIKYGHAWVEKDGQVIDNSNGNNIRLPISVYYRMGKVGTNIYKYTPEEVRRWVLKTETYGPWELETESGY
;
A
#
# COMPACT_ATOMS: atom_id res chain seq x y z
N MET A 1 18.56 7.70 30.37
CA MET A 1 17.77 6.46 30.17
C MET A 1 16.94 6.67 28.92
N SER A 2 17.37 6.09 27.80
CA SER A 2 16.72 6.31 26.49
C SER A 2 15.42 5.51 26.46
N SER A 3 14.30 6.19 26.27
CA SER A 3 12.99 5.58 26.05
C SER A 3 13.05 4.78 24.74
N ASN A 4 12.87 3.46 24.83
CA ASN A 4 12.58 2.60 23.68
C ASN A 4 11.20 3.01 23.13
N GLN A 5 11.17 4.03 22.28
CA GLN A 5 9.99 4.37 21.52
C GLN A 5 9.81 3.30 20.46
N LYS A 6 8.79 2.45 20.62
CA LYS A 6 8.36 1.52 19.57
C LYS A 6 8.06 2.35 18.32
N TYR A 7 8.85 2.16 17.27
CA TYR A 7 8.60 2.77 15.97
C TYR A 7 7.42 2.04 15.34
N TYR A 8 6.26 2.68 15.36
CA TYR A 8 5.11 2.21 14.60
C TYR A 8 5.18 2.84 13.20
N PRO A 9 5.05 2.05 12.12
CA PRO A 9 4.94 2.60 10.77
C PRO A 9 3.86 3.68 10.77
N THR A 10 4.15 4.85 10.22
CA THR A 10 3.34 6.06 10.38
C THR A 10 1.99 6.03 9.65
N GLY A 11 1.58 4.88 9.10
CA GLY A 11 0.35 4.71 8.33
C GLY A 11 0.35 5.43 6.98
N ASP A 12 1.48 6.04 6.59
CA ASP A 12 1.63 6.81 5.35
C ASP A 12 1.54 5.93 4.09
N CYS A 13 1.66 4.60 4.22
CA CYS A 13 1.62 3.67 3.10
C CYS A 13 0.31 3.78 2.29
N TYR A 14 -0.83 3.94 2.96
CA TYR A 14 -2.13 4.11 2.28
C TYR A 14 -2.16 5.40 1.46
N GLU A 15 -1.78 6.52 2.07
CA GLU A 15 -1.76 7.83 1.41
C GLU A 15 -0.75 7.86 0.27
N VAL A 16 0.47 7.37 0.48
CA VAL A 16 1.54 7.37 -0.54
C VAL A 16 1.15 6.49 -1.73
N ALA A 17 0.61 5.29 -1.48
CA ALA A 17 0.24 4.38 -2.55
C ALA A 17 -0.98 4.89 -3.34
N ALA A 18 -2.01 5.38 -2.65
CA ALA A 18 -3.19 5.95 -3.32
C ALA A 18 -2.85 7.24 -4.07
N SER A 19 -2.00 8.12 -3.52
CA SER A 19 -1.56 9.35 -4.19
C SER A 19 -0.82 9.05 -5.49
N LEU A 20 0.06 8.03 -5.51
CA LEU A 20 0.73 7.61 -6.74
C LEU A 20 -0.27 7.23 -7.83
N ILE A 21 -1.33 6.50 -7.48
CA ILE A 21 -2.41 6.15 -8.40
C ILE A 21 -3.14 7.42 -8.85
N LEU A 22 -3.58 8.29 -7.94
CA LEU A 22 -4.33 9.50 -8.27
C LEU A 22 -3.53 10.47 -9.14
N ASP A 23 -2.25 10.66 -8.85
CA ASP A 23 -1.34 11.50 -9.64
C ASP A 23 -1.21 10.95 -11.06
N SER A 24 -1.18 9.62 -11.23
CA SER A 24 -1.16 8.99 -12.55
C SER A 24 -2.42 9.27 -13.38
N ILE A 25 -3.56 9.52 -12.72
CA ILE A 25 -4.85 9.84 -13.34
C ILE A 25 -4.96 11.35 -13.62
N ILE A 26 -4.50 12.19 -12.70
CA ILE A 26 -4.73 13.64 -12.72
C ILE A 26 -3.66 14.37 -13.55
N MET A 27 -2.38 14.03 -13.39
CA MET A 27 -1.28 14.77 -14.03
C MET A 27 -1.17 14.48 -15.53
N PHE A 28 -1.76 13.38 -15.99
CA PHE A 28 -1.67 12.95 -17.38
C PHE A 28 -3.08 12.72 -17.89
N ASN A 29 -3.56 13.66 -18.72
CA ASN A 29 -4.76 13.60 -19.58
C ASN A 29 -5.68 12.39 -19.32
N PRO A 30 -6.98 12.55 -19.02
CA PRO A 30 -7.89 11.43 -18.75
C PRO A 30 -8.02 10.37 -19.87
N ASN A 31 -7.44 10.61 -21.05
CA ASN A 31 -7.25 9.62 -22.12
C ASN A 31 -5.85 8.97 -22.17
N SER A 32 -4.99 9.21 -21.18
CA SER A 32 -3.62 8.71 -21.11
C SER A 32 -3.61 7.33 -20.45
N ARG A 33 -2.87 6.41 -21.05
CA ARG A 33 -2.69 5.02 -20.59
C ARG A 33 -1.72 4.92 -19.40
N ASN A 34 -1.46 6.02 -18.70
CA ASN A 34 -0.41 6.06 -17.67
C ASN A 34 -0.81 5.30 -16.40
N SER A 35 -2.11 5.22 -16.16
CA SER A 35 -2.70 4.40 -15.10
C SER A 35 -2.93 2.94 -15.53
N ASP A 36 -2.79 2.60 -16.82
CA ASP A 36 -2.97 1.22 -17.29
C ASP A 36 -2.02 0.28 -16.54
N GLY A 37 -2.58 -0.83 -16.04
CA GLY A 37 -1.83 -1.86 -15.34
C GLY A 37 -1.39 -1.51 -13.92
N LEU A 38 -1.70 -0.30 -13.41
CA LEU A 38 -1.50 0.02 -12.00
C LEU A 38 -2.58 -0.63 -11.14
N ILE A 39 -2.17 -1.22 -10.02
CA ILE A 39 -3.08 -1.82 -9.04
C ILE A 39 -2.65 -1.35 -7.65
N LEU A 40 -3.56 -0.69 -6.92
CA LEU A 40 -3.36 -0.44 -5.49
C LEU A 40 -3.65 -1.72 -4.73
N VAL A 41 -2.79 -2.07 -3.77
CA VAL A 41 -2.98 -3.25 -2.92
C VAL A 41 -3.02 -2.83 -1.47
N HIS A 42 -4.03 -3.31 -0.73
CA HIS A 42 -4.08 -3.29 0.74
C HIS A 42 -4.00 -4.73 1.23
N ALA A 43 -3.09 -5.05 2.15
CA ALA A 43 -2.98 -6.39 2.69
C ALA A 43 -2.48 -6.43 4.13
N GLU A 44 -2.78 -7.53 4.83
CA GLU A 44 -2.10 -7.86 6.08
C GLU A 44 -0.71 -8.45 5.79
N VAL A 45 0.31 -7.86 6.41
CA VAL A 45 1.71 -8.29 6.31
C VAL A 45 2.26 -8.63 7.69
N THR A 46 3.32 -9.41 7.74
CA THR A 46 4.03 -9.69 9.00
C THR A 46 5.29 -8.86 9.08
N GLY A 47 5.37 -8.03 10.12
CA GLY A 47 6.53 -7.20 10.41
C GLY A 47 7.82 -8.00 10.56
N GLN A 48 8.93 -7.32 10.28
CA GLN A 48 10.28 -7.83 10.43
C GLN A 48 11.09 -6.89 11.34
N GLY A 49 12.23 -7.38 11.83
CA GLY A 49 13.14 -6.57 12.65
C GLY A 49 12.47 -6.10 13.94
N PRO A 50 12.41 -4.78 14.23
CA PRO A 50 11.86 -4.26 15.49
C PRO A 50 10.38 -4.63 15.76
N ILE A 51 9.63 -4.96 14.72
CA ILE A 51 8.21 -5.36 14.79
C ILE A 51 8.00 -6.81 14.33
N GLU A 52 9.02 -7.66 14.47
CA GLU A 52 8.97 -9.05 14.02
C GLU A 52 7.77 -9.81 14.62
N GLY A 53 7.00 -10.46 13.74
CA GLY A 53 5.85 -11.28 14.13
C GLY A 53 4.56 -10.49 14.36
N ILE A 54 4.60 -9.15 14.35
CA ILE A 54 3.41 -8.31 14.45
C ILE A 54 2.74 -8.26 13.08
N LYS A 55 1.46 -8.62 13.02
CA LYS A 55 0.60 -8.43 11.85
C LYS A 55 0.05 -7.01 11.81
N TYR A 56 0.08 -6.40 10.64
CA TYR A 56 -0.50 -5.07 10.43
C TYR A 56 -0.90 -4.87 8.97
N GLY A 57 -1.78 -3.90 8.73
CA GLY A 57 -2.20 -3.51 7.39
C GLY A 57 -1.13 -2.68 6.69
N HIS A 58 -0.87 -2.98 5.41
CA HIS A 58 0.08 -2.27 4.58
C HIS A 58 -0.48 -2.03 3.19
N ALA A 59 0.02 -1.00 2.52
CA ALA A 59 -0.38 -0.64 1.17
C ALA A 59 0.81 -0.38 0.24
N TRP A 60 0.66 -0.79 -1.02
CA TRP A 60 1.64 -0.58 -2.09
C TRP A 60 0.96 -0.58 -3.46
N VAL A 61 1.72 -0.26 -4.51
CA VAL A 61 1.24 -0.32 -5.89
C VAL A 61 1.93 -1.46 -6.64
N GLU A 62 1.18 -2.18 -7.48
CA GLU A 62 1.72 -3.16 -8.42
C GLU A 62 1.63 -2.62 -9.85
N LYS A 63 2.69 -2.85 -10.63
CA LYS A 63 2.71 -2.59 -12.08
C LYS A 63 3.66 -3.54 -12.78
N ASP A 64 3.25 -4.13 -13.89
CA ASP A 64 4.11 -4.92 -14.78
C ASP A 64 4.95 -6.00 -14.04
N GLY A 65 4.33 -6.67 -13.06
CA GLY A 65 4.98 -7.72 -12.26
C GLY A 65 5.91 -7.21 -11.14
N GLN A 66 5.98 -5.90 -10.91
CA GLN A 66 6.75 -5.25 -9.86
C GLN A 66 5.85 -4.65 -8.78
N VAL A 67 6.34 -4.62 -7.55
CA VAL A 67 5.84 -3.81 -6.45
C VAL A 67 6.57 -2.47 -6.43
N ILE A 68 5.81 -1.42 -6.18
CA ILE A 68 6.21 -0.03 -6.01
C ILE A 68 5.76 0.37 -4.61
N ASP A 69 6.70 0.45 -3.67
CA ASP A 69 6.44 0.87 -2.30
C ASP A 69 7.36 2.03 -1.92
N ASN A 70 6.74 3.21 -1.74
CA ASN A 70 7.40 4.46 -1.40
C ASN A 70 7.11 4.92 0.04
N SER A 71 6.49 4.06 0.84
CA SER A 71 6.13 4.37 2.23
C SER A 71 7.35 4.53 3.13
N ASN A 72 7.19 5.27 4.22
CA ASN A 72 8.25 5.52 5.22
C ASN A 72 9.54 6.10 4.61
N GLY A 73 9.44 6.87 3.52
CA GLY A 73 10.57 7.47 2.80
C GLY A 73 11.41 6.48 1.99
N ASN A 74 10.94 5.24 1.80
CA ASN A 74 11.63 4.25 1.00
C ASN A 74 11.38 4.43 -0.51
N ASN A 75 12.10 3.65 -1.32
CA ASN A 75 11.85 3.52 -2.76
C ASN A 75 12.06 2.06 -3.19
N ILE A 76 11.18 1.18 -2.74
CA ILE A 76 11.26 -0.26 -3.00
C ILE A 76 10.65 -0.55 -4.37
N ARG A 77 11.43 -1.25 -5.20
CA ARG A 77 11.01 -1.81 -6.48
C ARG A 77 11.47 -3.26 -6.54
N LEU A 78 10.54 -4.20 -6.42
CA LEU A 78 10.85 -5.63 -6.37
C LEU A 78 9.83 -6.44 -7.17
N PRO A 79 10.19 -7.60 -7.73
CA PRO A 79 9.21 -8.53 -8.27
C PRO A 79 8.18 -8.89 -7.20
N ILE A 80 6.90 -8.96 -7.60
CA ILE A 80 5.78 -9.27 -6.68
C ILE A 80 6.07 -10.51 -5.84
N SER A 81 6.57 -11.58 -6.45
CA SER A 81 6.88 -12.84 -5.76
C SER A 81 7.95 -12.70 -4.68
N VAL A 82 8.93 -11.82 -4.86
CA VAL A 82 9.99 -11.55 -3.89
C VAL A 82 9.44 -10.71 -2.75
N TYR A 83 8.74 -9.62 -3.08
CA TYR A 83 8.15 -8.73 -2.09
C TYR A 83 7.16 -9.47 -1.18
N TYR A 84 6.27 -10.28 -1.76
CA TYR A 84 5.27 -11.05 -1.01
C TYR A 84 5.91 -12.06 -0.06
N ARG A 85 6.97 -12.75 -0.50
CA ARG A 85 7.72 -13.71 0.32
C ARG A 85 8.42 -13.01 1.48
N MET A 86 9.03 -11.84 1.22
CA MET A 86 9.69 -11.05 2.26
C MET A 86 8.66 -10.57 3.30
N GLY A 87 7.59 -9.89 2.87
CA GLY A 87 6.55 -9.39 3.78
C GLY A 87 5.68 -10.47 4.44
N LYS A 88 5.91 -11.75 4.11
CA LYS A 88 5.05 -12.88 4.49
C LYS A 88 3.57 -12.53 4.28
N VAL A 89 3.28 -11.94 3.12
CA VAL A 89 1.95 -11.42 2.78
C VAL A 89 0.95 -12.59 2.82
N GLY A 90 -0.10 -12.42 3.61
CA GLY A 90 -1.12 -13.44 3.81
C GLY A 90 -2.11 -13.52 2.65
N THR A 91 -3.26 -14.16 2.90
CA THR A 91 -4.37 -14.21 1.94
C THR A 91 -5.35 -13.05 2.08
N ASN A 92 -5.24 -12.26 3.15
CA ASN A 92 -6.05 -11.07 3.38
C ASN A 92 -5.50 -9.91 2.53
N ILE A 93 -5.91 -9.88 1.26
CA ILE A 93 -5.42 -8.94 0.23
C ILE A 93 -6.62 -8.38 -0.51
N TYR A 94 -6.67 -7.06 -0.66
CA TYR A 94 -7.59 -6.33 -1.50
C TYR A 94 -6.83 -5.56 -2.56
N LYS A 95 -7.33 -5.59 -3.80
CA LYS A 95 -6.70 -4.98 -4.96
C LYS A 95 -7.69 -4.05 -5.65
N TYR A 96 -7.23 -2.88 -6.06
CA TYR A 96 -8.08 -1.84 -6.63
C TYR A 96 -7.47 -1.29 -7.92
N THR A 97 -8.30 -1.16 -8.95
CA THR A 97 -7.92 -0.41 -10.16
C THR A 97 -7.88 1.09 -9.88
N PRO A 98 -7.23 1.90 -10.74
CA PRO A 98 -7.21 3.36 -10.59
C PRO A 98 -8.61 3.99 -10.47
N GLU A 99 -9.60 3.47 -11.21
CA GLU A 99 -10.99 3.93 -11.13
C GLU A 99 -11.64 3.56 -9.79
N GLU A 100 -11.34 2.39 -9.24
CA GLU A 100 -11.81 1.96 -7.92
C GLU A 100 -11.20 2.82 -6.82
N VAL A 101 -9.89 3.08 -6.87
CA VAL A 101 -9.20 3.99 -5.95
C VAL A 101 -9.87 5.36 -5.95
N ARG A 102 -10.08 5.94 -7.14
CA ARG A 102 -10.76 7.24 -7.26
C ARG A 102 -12.17 7.21 -6.65
N ARG A 103 -12.94 6.16 -6.92
CA ARG A 103 -14.30 6.01 -6.34
C ARG A 103 -14.27 5.90 -4.82
N TRP A 104 -13.35 5.12 -4.28
CA TRP A 104 -13.22 4.93 -2.84
C TRP A 104 -12.80 6.23 -2.14
N VAL A 105 -11.76 6.90 -2.62
CA VAL A 105 -11.32 8.19 -2.05
C VAL A 105 -12.44 9.23 -2.07
N LEU A 106 -13.20 9.33 -3.15
CA LEU A 106 -14.37 10.24 -3.22
C LEU A 106 -15.51 9.83 -2.28
N LYS A 107 -15.67 8.54 -2.00
CA LYS A 107 -16.76 8.00 -1.18
C LYS A 107 -16.45 8.09 0.32
N THR A 108 -15.21 7.83 0.71
CA THR A 108 -14.81 7.69 2.12
C THR A 108 -14.00 8.86 2.64
N GLU A 109 -13.49 9.73 1.75
CA GLU A 109 -12.56 10.81 2.10
C GLU A 109 -11.28 10.31 2.78
N THR A 110 -10.93 9.03 2.56
CA THR A 110 -9.72 8.37 3.08
C THR A 110 -8.99 7.60 1.99
N TYR A 111 -7.69 7.38 2.17
CA TYR A 111 -6.86 6.56 1.28
C TYR A 111 -6.88 5.06 1.59
N GLY A 112 -7.60 4.67 2.64
CA GLY A 112 -7.72 3.31 3.11
C GLY A 112 -7.27 3.12 4.57
N PRO A 113 -7.25 1.87 5.03
CA PRO A 113 -7.85 0.73 4.34
C PRO A 113 -9.38 0.89 4.24
N TRP A 114 -9.99 0.34 3.19
CA TRP A 114 -11.44 0.43 2.98
C TRP A 114 -12.16 -0.86 3.35
N GLU A 115 -11.61 -1.99 2.91
CA GLU A 115 -12.16 -3.33 3.15
C GLU A 115 -11.22 -4.22 3.97
N LEU A 116 -9.95 -3.83 4.09
CA LEU A 116 -8.98 -4.58 4.85
C LEU A 116 -9.26 -4.38 6.34
N GLU A 117 -9.72 -5.45 6.99
CA GLU A 117 -9.75 -5.56 8.44
C GLU A 117 -8.52 -6.35 8.90
N THR A 118 -7.76 -5.79 9.83
CA THR A 118 -6.57 -6.45 10.40
C THR A 118 -6.76 -6.73 11.89
N GLU A 119 -6.03 -7.71 12.43
CA GLU A 119 -6.02 -7.96 13.89
C GLU A 119 -5.60 -6.71 14.69
N SER A 120 -4.85 -5.80 14.06
CA SER A 120 -4.42 -4.53 14.65
C SER A 120 -5.51 -3.43 14.66
N GLY A 121 -6.66 -3.64 14.00
CA GLY A 121 -7.79 -2.71 14.03
C GLY A 121 -7.59 -1.42 13.22
N TYR A 122 -6.58 -1.39 12.35
CA TYR A 122 -6.42 -0.39 11.31
C TYR A 122 -6.93 -0.94 10.01
#